data_AF-A0A8S9TKJ6-F1
#
_entry.id   AF-A0A8S9TKJ6-F1
#
_cell.length_a   1.000
_cell.length_b   1.000
_cell.length_c   1.000
_cell.angle_alpha   90.00
_cell.angle_beta   90.00
_cell.angle_gamma   90.00
#
_symmetry.space_group_name_H-M   'P 1'
#
loop_
_entity.id
_entity.type
_entity.pdbx_description
1 polymer ?
#
loop_
_entity_poly.entity_id
_entity_poly.type
_entity_poly.pdbx_seq_one_letter_code
_entity_poly.pdbx_strand_id
1 'polypeptide(L)'
;MNALQLDVVALVSLVRSLFPVLTFQFSVSDTSLSSPRRLLSSSIPLNVTKPSTSKTMTRNSDLEKNSHAAYADLESPGDPNQHLQHLTPVESVPYLVKSQFAKEMMAEFLATFVTMLFGLSCMTQVVLSSEASGNFVTIALCWGLAFFFGITVGGGVSGAHLNPAVTTTLALLKLLPWKKVPFYILNQVVAAYVAALFVYILYRPMFNEVDPDRMTTHIIFATFPHENVGNFTCFLTEFVATALLILGILALLDQHNRPIGKHAVPPAVGALVSTIAMGFAMNTGLAINPARDLGPRLFMLCAGWGSRVFSLNHYYFWVPIVAPIMGGAAGGFVYEVLIGYHHPEKNRGPHPEYRF
;
A
#
# COMPACT_ATOMS: atom_id res chain seq x y z
N MET A 1 -11.18 -28.00 -22.95
CA MET A 1 -9.96 -27.22 -23.26
C MET A 1 -10.33 -26.17 -24.31
N ASN A 2 -9.81 -24.95 -24.17
CA ASN A 2 -9.79 -23.85 -25.17
C ASN A 2 -10.94 -22.82 -25.21
N ALA A 3 -11.13 -22.11 -24.09
CA ALA A 3 -11.56 -20.70 -24.13
C ALA A 3 -10.66 -19.84 -23.20
N LEU A 4 -10.32 -20.37 -22.02
CA LEU A 4 -9.46 -19.71 -21.02
C LEU A 4 -7.94 -19.73 -21.30
N GLN A 5 -7.45 -20.62 -22.18
CA GLN A 5 -6.03 -20.57 -22.58
C GLN A 5 -5.72 -19.40 -23.53
N LEU A 6 -6.73 -18.88 -24.25
CA LEU A 6 -6.54 -17.73 -25.14
C LEU A 6 -6.27 -16.43 -24.36
N ASP A 7 -6.89 -16.26 -23.18
CA ASP A 7 -6.76 -15.04 -22.37
C ASP A 7 -5.37 -14.88 -21.75
N VAL A 8 -4.73 -15.97 -21.34
CA VAL A 8 -3.37 -15.91 -20.78
C VAL A 8 -2.35 -15.58 -21.88
N VAL A 9 -2.52 -16.11 -23.08
CA VAL A 9 -1.64 -15.80 -24.22
C VAL A 9 -1.83 -14.35 -24.70
N ALA A 10 -3.07 -13.84 -24.68
CA ALA A 10 -3.39 -12.44 -24.98
C ALA A 10 -2.79 -11.49 -23.93
N LEU A 11 -2.87 -11.85 -22.65
CA LEU A 11 -2.29 -11.08 -21.53
C LEU A 11 -0.76 -11.08 -21.56
N VAL A 12 -0.13 -12.23 -21.84
CA VAL A 12 1.34 -12.32 -22.01
C VAL A 12 1.79 -11.50 -23.22
N SER A 13 0.98 -11.45 -24.29
CA SER A 13 1.25 -10.61 -25.46
C SER A 13 1.06 -9.11 -25.17
N LEU A 14 0.07 -8.75 -24.36
CA LEU A 14 -0.17 -7.37 -23.91
C LEU A 14 0.96 -6.90 -22.98
N VAL A 15 1.39 -7.72 -22.02
CA VAL A 15 2.53 -7.43 -21.14
C VAL A 15 3.84 -7.32 -21.93
N ARG A 16 4.05 -8.17 -22.94
CA ARG A 16 5.18 -8.04 -23.89
C ARG A 16 5.12 -6.75 -24.71
N SER A 17 3.92 -6.31 -25.11
CA SER A 17 3.75 -5.07 -25.88
C SER A 17 3.99 -3.79 -25.05
N LEU A 18 3.76 -3.87 -23.75
CA LEU A 18 3.95 -2.75 -22.82
C LEU A 18 5.39 -2.67 -22.27
N PHE A 19 6.15 -3.77 -22.29
CA PHE A 19 7.50 -3.85 -21.72
C PHE A 19 8.46 -4.73 -22.56
N PRO A 20 8.97 -4.24 -23.71
CA PRO A 20 9.73 -5.07 -24.67
C PRO A 20 11.11 -5.57 -24.22
N VAL A 21 11.58 -5.24 -22.99
CA VAL A 21 12.96 -5.51 -22.53
C VAL A 21 13.07 -6.63 -21.48
N LEU A 22 11.97 -7.26 -21.07
CA LEU A 22 11.99 -8.37 -20.09
C LEU A 22 11.62 -9.70 -20.74
N THR A 23 12.57 -10.34 -21.43
CA THR A 23 12.45 -11.74 -21.84
C THR A 23 12.98 -12.67 -20.75
N PHE A 24 12.09 -13.22 -19.93
CA PHE A 24 12.37 -14.46 -19.17
C PHE A 24 11.85 -15.65 -19.99
N GLN A 25 12.75 -16.55 -20.38
CA GLN A 25 12.37 -17.86 -20.92
C GLN A 25 12.00 -18.78 -19.75
N PHE A 26 10.73 -19.17 -19.66
CA PHE A 26 10.32 -20.34 -18.89
C PHE A 26 10.14 -21.51 -19.85
N SER A 27 11.01 -22.53 -19.73
CA SER A 27 10.85 -23.82 -20.37
C SER A 27 9.93 -24.67 -19.49
N VAL A 28 8.78 -25.10 -20.03
CA VAL A 28 7.89 -26.04 -19.37
C VAL A 28 8.33 -27.44 -19.78
N SER A 29 8.81 -28.23 -18.83
CA SER A 29 9.02 -29.67 -19.00
C SER A 29 8.07 -30.44 -18.10
N ASP A 30 7.21 -31.24 -18.72
CA ASP A 30 6.26 -32.17 -18.09
C ASP A 30 6.97 -33.18 -17.19
N THR A 31 6.43 -33.42 -15.99
CA THR A 31 6.51 -34.75 -15.35
C THR A 31 5.28 -35.03 -14.48
N SER A 32 4.57 -36.08 -14.86
CA SER A 32 3.58 -36.82 -14.10
C SER A 32 4.24 -37.72 -13.03
N LEU A 33 3.67 -37.82 -11.82
CA LEU A 33 3.17 -39.06 -11.17
C LEU A 33 3.07 -38.96 -9.62
N SER A 34 1.89 -39.34 -9.12
CA SER A 34 1.55 -40.13 -7.91
C SER A 34 2.15 -39.84 -6.51
N SER A 35 1.27 -39.79 -5.51
CA SER A 35 1.51 -39.99 -4.07
C SER A 35 1.19 -41.45 -3.65
N PRO A 36 1.27 -41.90 -2.37
CA PRO A 36 2.07 -41.51 -1.17
C PRO A 36 2.73 -42.72 -0.43
N ARG A 37 3.72 -42.50 0.47
CA ARG A 37 3.86 -43.19 1.80
C ARG A 37 5.08 -42.75 2.63
N ARG A 38 4.88 -42.82 3.96
CA ARG A 38 5.75 -42.51 5.13
C ARG A 38 7.10 -43.23 5.12
N LEU A 39 8.09 -42.68 5.85
CA LEU A 39 8.79 -43.35 6.97
C LEU A 39 9.61 -42.33 7.81
N LEU A 40 9.84 -42.71 9.06
CA LEU A 40 10.24 -41.92 10.23
C LEU A 40 11.76 -41.70 10.39
N SER A 41 12.10 -40.73 11.25
CA SER A 41 13.18 -40.77 12.24
C SER A 41 14.65 -40.70 11.77
N SER A 42 15.34 -39.61 12.13
CA SER A 42 16.52 -39.70 13.01
C SER A 42 16.98 -38.33 13.54
N SER A 43 17.46 -38.39 14.79
CA SER A 43 17.80 -37.32 15.72
C SER A 43 19.18 -36.70 15.44
N ILE A 44 19.33 -35.38 15.64
CA ILE A 44 20.62 -34.67 15.61
C ILE A 44 21.07 -34.42 17.05
N PRO A 45 22.27 -34.88 17.49
CA PRO A 45 22.77 -34.55 18.81
C PRO A 45 23.55 -33.23 18.82
N LEU A 46 23.25 -32.39 19.81
CA LEU A 46 24.07 -31.25 20.25
C LEU A 46 25.30 -31.78 20.97
N ASN A 47 26.50 -31.29 20.63
CA ASN A 47 27.67 -31.48 21.47
C ASN A 47 28.43 -30.17 21.68
N VAL A 48 28.60 -29.84 22.96
CA VAL A 48 29.28 -28.66 23.50
C VAL A 48 30.67 -29.09 23.94
N THR A 49 31.73 -28.43 23.47
CA THR A 49 33.07 -28.51 24.06
C THR A 49 33.73 -27.13 24.11
N LYS A 50 34.30 -26.78 25.28
CA LYS A 50 35.21 -25.65 25.56
C LYS A 50 36.63 -26.22 25.85
N PRO A 51 37.69 -25.41 26.10
CA PRO A 51 38.57 -24.78 25.10
C PRO A 51 40.05 -25.19 25.28
N SER A 52 40.91 -25.03 24.26
CA SER A 52 42.37 -25.01 24.49
C SER A 52 43.16 -24.16 23.47
N THR A 53 43.87 -23.17 24.03
CA THR A 53 45.21 -22.65 23.72
C THR A 53 45.69 -22.44 22.27
N SER A 54 45.68 -21.16 21.89
CA SER A 54 46.80 -20.35 21.34
C SER A 54 47.77 -20.98 20.33
N LYS A 55 47.59 -20.61 19.05
CA LYS A 55 48.70 -20.28 18.15
C LYS A 55 48.43 -18.95 17.46
N THR A 56 49.34 -18.01 17.70
CA THR A 56 49.42 -16.66 17.14
C THR A 56 49.57 -16.71 15.62
N MET A 57 48.64 -16.08 14.90
CA MET A 57 48.86 -15.62 13.52
C MET A 57 48.25 -14.22 13.38
N THR A 58 49.14 -13.23 13.44
CA THR A 58 49.08 -11.87 12.90
C THR A 58 47.70 -11.31 12.50
N ARG A 59 47.14 -10.54 13.44
CA ARG A 59 46.36 -9.29 13.30
C ARG A 59 46.04 -8.83 11.86
N ASN A 60 44.81 -9.08 11.40
CA ASN A 60 44.17 -8.35 10.31
C ASN A 60 43.77 -6.95 10.80
N SER A 61 44.72 -6.01 10.86
CA SER A 61 44.45 -4.58 11.15
C SER A 61 44.02 -3.77 9.92
N ASP A 62 43.92 -4.41 8.75
CA ASP A 62 43.62 -3.73 7.49
C ASP A 62 42.14 -3.85 7.08
N LEU A 63 41.40 -4.80 7.67
CA LEU A 63 39.96 -4.98 7.40
C LEU A 63 39.06 -4.09 8.28
N GLU A 64 39.52 -3.69 9.47
CA GLU A 64 38.77 -2.76 10.35
C GLU A 64 39.05 -1.28 10.04
N LYS A 65 40.19 -0.96 9.40
CA LYS A 65 40.47 0.42 8.94
C LYS A 65 39.66 0.81 7.71
N ASN A 66 39.35 -0.14 6.82
CA ASN A 66 38.57 0.13 5.62
C ASN A 66 37.06 0.22 5.86
N SER A 67 36.53 -0.42 6.91
CA SER A 67 35.11 -0.30 7.26
C SER A 67 34.79 1.00 8.02
N HIS A 68 35.73 1.51 8.83
CA HIS A 68 35.57 2.80 9.50
C HIS A 68 35.88 4.02 8.62
N ALA A 69 36.70 3.87 7.58
CA ALA A 69 36.92 4.95 6.60
C ALA A 69 35.68 5.19 5.70
N ALA A 70 34.95 4.13 5.34
CA ALA A 70 33.79 4.24 4.44
C ALA A 70 32.59 5.00 5.04
N TYR A 71 32.51 5.13 6.36
CA TYR A 71 31.45 5.87 7.05
C TYR A 71 31.92 7.21 7.64
N ALA A 72 33.23 7.44 7.77
CA ALA A 72 33.80 8.67 8.35
C ALA A 72 33.95 9.82 7.34
N ASP A 73 33.93 9.54 6.04
CA ASP A 73 34.08 10.57 4.98
C ASP A 73 32.79 11.36 4.67
N LEU A 74 31.66 11.06 5.34
CA LEU A 74 30.40 11.80 5.15
C LEU A 74 30.26 13.07 6.01
N GLU A 75 31.24 13.36 6.89
CA GLU A 75 31.18 14.51 7.80
C GLU A 75 32.44 15.40 7.76
N SER A 76 33.11 15.47 6.61
CA SER A 76 34.05 16.59 6.38
C SER A 76 33.26 17.83 5.98
N PRO A 77 33.41 19.01 6.63
CA PRO A 77 32.81 20.25 6.18
C PRO A 77 33.56 20.75 4.93
N GLY A 78 33.31 20.08 3.80
CA GLY A 78 33.73 20.52 2.48
C GLY A 78 32.85 21.68 2.02
N ASP A 79 33.45 22.60 1.26
CA ASP A 79 32.77 23.74 0.64
C ASP A 79 31.48 23.28 -0.07
N PRO A 80 30.29 23.81 0.31
CA PRO A 80 29.01 23.39 -0.27
C PRO A 80 28.93 23.59 -1.79
N ASN A 81 29.84 24.37 -2.38
CA ASN A 81 29.93 24.55 -3.83
C ASN A 81 30.72 23.45 -4.56
N GLN A 82 31.50 22.63 -3.84
CA GLN A 82 32.38 21.64 -4.47
C GLN A 82 31.63 20.36 -4.88
N HIS A 83 30.53 20.02 -4.19
CA HIS A 83 29.69 18.85 -4.51
C HIS A 83 28.74 19.09 -5.70
N LEU A 84 28.50 20.34 -6.06
CA LEU A 84 27.59 20.70 -7.17
C LEU A 84 28.26 20.64 -8.56
N GLN A 85 29.59 20.53 -8.62
CA GLN A 85 30.34 20.59 -9.88
C GLN A 85 30.54 19.22 -10.56
N HIS A 86 30.15 18.12 -9.92
CA HIS A 86 30.32 16.75 -10.45
C HIS A 86 29.04 15.93 -10.55
N LEU A 87 27.86 16.56 -10.51
CA LEU A 87 26.63 15.88 -10.93
C LEU A 87 26.72 15.68 -12.45
N THR A 88 27.17 14.51 -12.86
CA THR A 88 27.05 14.07 -14.25
C THR A 88 25.58 14.25 -14.66
N PRO A 89 25.28 14.93 -15.78
CA PRO A 89 23.92 14.96 -16.29
C PRO A 89 23.47 13.51 -16.41
N VAL A 90 22.40 13.14 -15.71
CA VAL A 90 21.80 11.81 -15.87
C VAL A 90 21.53 11.67 -17.37
N GLU A 91 22.27 10.76 -18.01
CA GLU A 91 22.13 10.45 -19.42
C GLU A 91 20.64 10.24 -19.69
N SER A 92 20.09 10.93 -20.69
CA SER A 92 18.65 11.04 -20.86
C SER A 92 18.01 9.66 -20.97
N VAL A 93 17.37 9.20 -19.89
CA VAL A 93 16.77 7.87 -19.85
C VAL A 93 15.64 7.84 -20.90
N PRO A 94 15.68 6.94 -21.89
CA PRO A 94 14.82 7.02 -23.06
C PRO A 94 13.32 6.89 -22.76
N TYR A 95 12.98 6.27 -21.62
CA TYR A 95 11.61 6.10 -21.13
C TYR A 95 11.23 7.13 -20.04
N LEU A 96 12.04 8.19 -19.84
CA LEU A 96 11.73 9.25 -18.88
C LEU A 96 10.53 10.07 -19.37
N VAL A 97 9.42 9.95 -18.65
CA VAL A 97 8.23 10.77 -18.90
C VAL A 97 8.53 12.22 -18.55
N LYS A 98 8.29 13.16 -19.47
CA LYS A 98 8.56 14.59 -19.26
C LYS A 98 7.42 15.32 -18.55
N SER A 99 6.17 14.94 -18.82
CA SER A 99 4.99 15.58 -18.24
C SER A 99 4.89 15.30 -16.74
N GLN A 100 4.88 16.35 -15.93
CA GLN A 100 4.74 16.23 -14.47
C GLN A 100 3.43 15.52 -14.09
N PHE A 101 2.33 15.86 -14.75
CA PHE A 101 1.04 15.20 -14.54
C PHE A 101 1.11 13.70 -14.82
N ALA A 102 1.79 13.27 -15.89
CA ALA A 102 1.93 11.86 -16.19
C ALA A 102 2.82 11.12 -15.17
N LYS A 103 3.88 11.77 -14.66
CA LYS A 103 4.69 11.22 -13.56
C LYS A 103 3.86 11.01 -12.30
N GLU A 104 3.05 12.01 -11.92
CA GLU A 104 2.13 11.91 -10.78
C GLU A 104 1.15 10.75 -10.94
N MET A 105 0.56 10.58 -12.13
CA MET A 105 -0.37 9.47 -12.40
C MET A 105 0.33 8.11 -12.32
N MET A 106 1.53 7.97 -12.86
CA MET A 106 2.30 6.73 -12.73
C MET A 106 2.63 6.41 -11.26
N ALA A 107 3.02 7.43 -10.49
CA ALA A 107 3.35 7.27 -9.09
C ALA A 107 2.13 6.93 -8.22
N GLU A 108 0.99 7.61 -8.41
CA GLU A 108 -0.27 7.28 -7.72
C GLU A 108 -0.75 5.87 -8.06
N PHE A 109 -0.61 5.46 -9.32
CA PHE A 109 -1.01 4.12 -9.74
C PHE A 109 -0.17 3.08 -9.02
N LEU A 110 1.15 3.21 -9.10
CA LEU A 110 2.07 2.23 -8.52
C LEU A 110 1.96 2.18 -7.01
N ALA A 111 1.88 3.33 -6.35
CA ALA A 111 1.77 3.39 -4.90
C ALA A 111 0.43 2.81 -4.41
N THR A 112 -0.69 3.12 -5.07
CA THR A 112 -2.00 2.55 -4.72
C THR A 112 -2.02 1.04 -4.99
N PHE A 113 -1.45 0.61 -6.12
CA PHE A 113 -1.32 -0.80 -6.46
C PHE A 113 -0.53 -1.56 -5.39
N VAL A 114 0.63 -1.05 -4.95
CA VAL A 114 1.45 -1.66 -3.90
C VAL A 114 0.70 -1.75 -2.58
N THR A 115 0.06 -0.67 -2.14
CA THR A 115 -0.75 -0.68 -0.90
C THR A 115 -1.87 -1.71 -0.98
N MET A 116 -2.61 -1.75 -2.09
CA MET A 116 -3.71 -2.68 -2.27
C MET A 116 -3.23 -4.12 -2.39
N LEU A 117 -2.12 -4.37 -3.08
CA LEU A 117 -1.56 -5.70 -3.25
C LEU A 117 -1.15 -6.30 -1.89
N PHE A 118 -0.46 -5.54 -1.04
CA PHE A 118 -0.10 -6.01 0.30
C PHE A 118 -1.32 -6.25 1.19
N GLY A 119 -2.23 -5.26 1.29
CA GLY A 119 -3.40 -5.37 2.15
C GLY A 119 -4.33 -6.51 1.74
N LEU A 120 -4.64 -6.65 0.45
CA LEU A 120 -5.47 -7.73 -0.07
C LEU A 120 -4.79 -9.11 0.03
N SER A 121 -3.48 -9.20 -0.17
CA SER A 121 -2.75 -10.47 -0.01
C SER A 121 -2.78 -10.96 1.44
N CYS A 122 -2.59 -10.06 2.41
CA CYS A 122 -2.70 -10.42 3.83
C CYS A 122 -4.11 -10.86 4.19
N MET A 123 -5.13 -10.12 3.72
CA MET A 123 -6.53 -10.50 3.94
C MET A 123 -6.84 -11.87 3.34
N THR A 124 -6.37 -12.13 2.11
CA THR A 124 -6.53 -13.42 1.43
C THR A 124 -5.87 -14.54 2.20
N GLN A 125 -4.63 -14.34 2.66
CA GLN A 125 -3.90 -15.34 3.42
C GLN A 125 -4.61 -15.69 4.73
N VAL A 126 -5.08 -14.69 5.49
CA VAL A 126 -5.78 -14.95 6.76
C VAL A 126 -7.11 -15.66 6.52
N VAL A 127 -7.93 -15.18 5.58
CA VAL A 127 -9.26 -15.77 5.34
C VAL A 127 -9.16 -17.16 4.72
N LEU A 128 -8.37 -17.35 3.66
CA LEU A 128 -8.30 -18.65 2.97
C LEU A 128 -7.57 -19.72 3.79
N SER A 129 -6.75 -19.33 4.77
CA SER A 129 -6.14 -20.27 5.72
C SER A 129 -7.00 -20.54 6.95
N SER A 130 -8.23 -20.01 7.02
CA SER A 130 -9.08 -20.10 8.22
C SER A 130 -8.34 -19.64 9.48
N GLU A 131 -7.67 -18.49 9.40
CA GLU A 131 -6.88 -17.87 10.47
C GLU A 131 -5.64 -18.66 10.93
N ALA A 132 -5.27 -19.75 10.25
CA ALA A 132 -4.03 -20.47 10.55
C ALA A 132 -2.76 -19.64 10.24
N SER A 133 -2.86 -18.68 9.31
CA SER A 133 -1.74 -17.82 8.87
C SER A 133 -1.90 -16.35 9.29
N GLY A 134 -2.60 -16.09 10.40
CA GLY A 134 -2.75 -14.78 11.01
C GLY A 134 -4.15 -14.54 11.55
N ASN A 135 -4.36 -13.37 12.17
CA ASN A 135 -5.65 -12.98 12.75
C ASN A 135 -5.97 -11.52 12.41
N PHE A 136 -7.03 -10.98 13.02
CA PHE A 136 -7.43 -9.58 12.82
C PHE A 136 -6.31 -8.57 13.11
N VAL A 137 -5.51 -8.78 14.17
CA VAL A 137 -4.38 -7.87 14.48
C VAL A 137 -3.32 -7.93 13.38
N THR A 138 -3.06 -9.12 12.84
CA THR A 138 -2.18 -9.27 11.66
C THR A 138 -2.68 -8.46 10.48
N ILE A 139 -3.99 -8.53 10.18
CA ILE A 139 -4.62 -7.78 9.09
C ILE A 139 -4.47 -6.27 9.34
N ALA A 140 -4.81 -5.79 10.54
CA ALA A 140 -4.74 -4.38 10.89
C ALA A 140 -3.32 -3.81 10.76
N LEU A 141 -2.32 -4.52 11.29
CA LEU A 141 -0.91 -4.15 11.17
C LEU A 141 -0.44 -4.18 9.70
N CYS A 142 -0.85 -5.20 8.94
CA CYS A 142 -0.45 -5.30 7.54
C CYS A 142 -1.02 -4.17 6.69
N TRP A 143 -2.28 -3.76 6.89
CA TRP A 143 -2.83 -2.61 6.20
C TRP A 143 -2.03 -1.33 6.49
N GLY A 144 -1.65 -1.07 7.74
CA GLY A 144 -0.80 0.08 8.04
C GLY A 144 0.59 -0.01 7.39
N LEU A 145 1.23 -1.18 7.40
CA LEU A 145 2.48 -1.39 6.67
C LEU A 145 2.31 -1.22 5.15
N ALA A 146 1.18 -1.62 4.60
CA ALA A 146 0.86 -1.45 3.18
C ALA A 146 0.76 0.03 2.78
N PHE A 147 0.16 0.87 3.64
CA PHE A 147 0.16 2.33 3.45
C PHE A 147 1.57 2.91 3.61
N PHE A 148 2.34 2.46 4.61
CA PHE A 148 3.74 2.87 4.75
C PHE A 148 4.51 2.65 3.45
N PHE A 149 4.52 1.42 2.92
CA PHE A 149 5.26 1.12 1.70
C PHE A 149 4.71 1.83 0.46
N GLY A 150 3.39 1.97 0.32
CA GLY A 150 2.80 2.74 -0.77
C GLY A 150 3.24 4.20 -0.76
N ILE A 151 3.20 4.85 0.42
CA ILE A 151 3.64 6.24 0.57
C ILE A 151 5.14 6.35 0.25
N THR A 152 5.97 5.41 0.72
CA THR A 152 7.40 5.39 0.39
C THR A 152 7.65 5.25 -1.12
N VAL A 153 6.82 4.47 -1.84
CA VAL A 153 6.95 4.24 -3.28
C VAL A 153 6.60 5.49 -4.11
N GLY A 154 5.48 6.16 -3.81
CA GLY A 154 4.96 7.24 -4.65
C GLY A 154 5.14 8.67 -4.11
N GLY A 155 5.52 8.80 -2.83
CA GLY A 155 5.40 10.06 -2.08
C GLY A 155 6.23 11.21 -2.63
N GLY A 156 7.45 10.92 -3.11
CA GLY A 156 8.35 11.94 -3.66
C GLY A 156 7.98 12.45 -5.06
N VAL A 157 6.96 11.87 -5.72
CA VAL A 157 6.57 12.23 -7.10
C VAL A 157 5.16 12.76 -7.20
N SER A 158 4.22 12.14 -6.47
CA SER A 158 2.78 12.46 -6.54
C SER A 158 2.18 13.02 -5.26
N GLY A 159 2.94 12.97 -4.17
CA GLY A 159 2.42 13.13 -2.82
C GLY A 159 1.88 11.85 -2.17
N ALA A 160 1.68 10.77 -2.95
CA ALA A 160 1.09 9.51 -2.50
C ALA A 160 -0.21 9.70 -1.71
N HIS A 161 -1.23 10.21 -2.39
CA HIS A 161 -2.57 10.35 -1.82
C HIS A 161 -3.21 8.99 -1.58
N LEU A 162 -3.12 8.09 -2.58
CA LEU A 162 -3.57 6.69 -2.57
C LEU A 162 -5.05 6.47 -2.22
N ASN A 163 -5.78 7.56 -2.04
CA ASN A 163 -7.08 7.60 -1.39
C ASN A 163 -7.88 8.80 -1.94
N PRO A 164 -9.07 8.57 -2.52
CA PRO A 164 -9.96 9.63 -2.96
C PRO A 164 -10.37 10.61 -1.87
N ALA A 165 -10.51 10.17 -0.61
CA ALA A 165 -10.84 11.04 0.52
C ALA A 165 -9.68 12.00 0.85
N VAL A 166 -8.43 11.51 0.81
CA VAL A 166 -7.23 12.35 0.95
C VAL A 166 -7.15 13.35 -0.20
N THR A 167 -7.23 12.86 -1.44
CA THR A 167 -7.17 13.70 -2.65
C THR A 167 -8.20 14.82 -2.63
N THR A 168 -9.45 14.51 -2.26
CA THR A 168 -10.54 15.49 -2.21
C THR A 168 -10.32 16.49 -1.07
N THR A 169 -9.87 16.03 0.10
CA THR A 169 -9.59 16.93 1.23
C THR A 169 -8.45 17.90 0.89
N LEU A 170 -7.36 17.43 0.29
CA LEU A 170 -6.27 18.30 -0.14
C LEU A 170 -6.74 19.34 -1.16
N ALA A 171 -7.67 19.00 -2.06
CA ALA A 171 -8.27 19.97 -2.97
C ALA A 171 -9.16 21.00 -2.26
N LEU A 172 -9.95 20.58 -1.25
CA LEU A 172 -10.75 21.47 -0.40
C LEU A 172 -9.87 22.47 0.37
N LEU A 173 -8.70 22.01 0.84
CA LEU A 173 -7.70 22.84 1.52
C LEU A 173 -6.83 23.67 0.55
N LYS A 174 -7.11 23.62 -0.76
CA LYS A 174 -6.36 24.30 -1.84
C LYS A 174 -4.89 23.85 -1.95
N LEU A 175 -4.58 22.65 -1.47
CA LEU A 175 -3.26 22.01 -1.58
C LEU A 175 -3.13 21.19 -2.88
N LEU A 176 -4.25 20.85 -3.52
CA LEU A 176 -4.29 20.20 -4.83
C LEU A 176 -5.23 20.96 -5.79
N PRO A 177 -4.83 21.21 -7.05
CA PRO A 177 -5.75 21.77 -8.04
C PRO A 177 -6.91 20.82 -8.33
N TRP A 178 -8.15 21.30 -8.24
CA TRP A 178 -9.37 20.52 -8.48
C TRP A 178 -9.40 19.78 -9.83
N LYS A 179 -8.74 20.33 -10.86
CA LYS A 179 -8.64 19.69 -12.18
C LYS A 179 -7.91 18.33 -12.15
N LYS A 180 -7.02 18.09 -11.17
CA LYS A 180 -6.30 16.82 -11.01
C LYS A 180 -7.13 15.75 -10.28
N VAL A 181 -8.08 16.16 -9.42
CA VAL A 181 -8.87 15.27 -8.56
C VAL A 181 -9.51 14.09 -9.31
N PRO A 182 -10.28 14.28 -10.41
CA PRO A 182 -10.91 13.15 -11.07
C PRO A 182 -9.91 12.14 -11.64
N PHE A 183 -8.74 12.60 -12.08
CA PHE A 183 -7.69 11.74 -12.62
C PHE A 183 -6.99 10.95 -11.52
N TYR A 184 -6.66 11.59 -10.39
CA TYR A 184 -6.15 10.89 -9.20
C TYR A 184 -7.11 9.79 -8.75
N ILE A 185 -8.40 10.12 -8.58
CA ILE A 185 -9.42 9.17 -8.12
C ILE A 185 -9.56 8.00 -9.09
N LEU A 186 -9.72 8.27 -10.39
CA LEU A 186 -9.84 7.23 -11.40
C LEU A 186 -8.62 6.31 -11.38
N ASN A 187 -7.42 6.89 -11.34
CA ASN A 187 -6.18 6.14 -11.36
C ASN A 187 -5.99 5.27 -10.11
N GLN A 188 -6.38 5.77 -8.92
CA GLN A 188 -6.39 5.01 -7.67
C GLN A 188 -7.37 3.82 -7.73
N VAL A 189 -8.58 4.04 -8.26
CA VAL A 189 -9.60 2.98 -8.42
C VAL A 189 -9.10 1.89 -9.38
N VAL A 190 -8.51 2.28 -10.52
CA VAL A 190 -7.95 1.32 -11.49
C VAL A 190 -6.78 0.55 -10.88
N ALA A 191 -5.87 1.22 -10.15
CA ALA A 191 -4.78 0.54 -9.46
C ALA A 191 -5.27 -0.49 -8.44
N ALA A 192 -6.31 -0.14 -7.66
CA ALA A 192 -6.91 -1.04 -6.68
C ALA A 192 -7.62 -2.24 -7.34
N TYR A 193 -8.30 -2.02 -8.47
CA TYR A 193 -8.85 -3.08 -9.31
C TYR A 193 -7.76 -4.04 -9.80
N VAL A 194 -6.65 -3.51 -10.32
CA VAL A 194 -5.54 -4.33 -10.86
C VAL A 194 -4.85 -5.11 -9.75
N ALA A 195 -4.67 -4.52 -8.57
CA ALA A 195 -4.14 -5.24 -7.41
C ALA A 195 -5.05 -6.42 -7.01
N ALA A 196 -6.37 -6.22 -6.97
CA ALA A 196 -7.33 -7.30 -6.70
C ALA A 196 -7.25 -8.44 -7.72
N LEU A 197 -7.11 -8.11 -9.01
CA LEU A 197 -6.88 -9.10 -10.07
C LEU A 197 -5.62 -9.93 -9.81
N PHE A 198 -4.50 -9.28 -9.43
CA PHE A 198 -3.25 -9.99 -9.14
C PHE A 198 -3.39 -10.94 -7.94
N VAL A 199 -4.01 -10.48 -6.84
CA VAL A 199 -4.28 -11.34 -5.68
C VAL A 199 -5.18 -12.51 -6.06
N TYR A 200 -6.23 -12.27 -6.84
CA TYR A 200 -7.10 -13.35 -7.32
C TYR A 200 -6.34 -14.39 -8.14
N ILE A 201 -5.46 -13.97 -9.06
CA ILE A 201 -4.66 -14.89 -9.88
C ILE A 201 -3.73 -15.73 -8.99
N LEU A 202 -3.02 -15.09 -8.05
CA LEU A 202 -2.06 -15.76 -7.18
C LEU A 202 -2.71 -16.82 -6.28
N TYR A 203 -3.92 -16.55 -5.80
CA TYR A 203 -4.65 -17.43 -4.87
C TYR A 203 -5.79 -18.21 -5.53
N ARG A 204 -5.91 -18.19 -6.87
CA ARG A 204 -7.04 -18.79 -7.60
C ARG A 204 -7.31 -20.26 -7.25
N PRO A 205 -6.31 -21.14 -7.12
CA PRO A 205 -6.55 -22.52 -6.70
C PRO A 205 -7.22 -22.61 -5.33
N MET A 206 -6.78 -21.80 -4.36
CA MET A 206 -7.37 -21.75 -3.02
C MET A 206 -8.79 -21.22 -3.05
N PHE A 207 -9.09 -20.18 -3.85
CA PHE A 207 -10.46 -19.73 -4.03
C PHE A 207 -11.37 -20.82 -4.61
N ASN A 208 -10.88 -21.59 -5.59
CA ASN A 208 -11.65 -22.70 -6.17
C ASN A 208 -11.94 -23.83 -5.17
N GLU A 209 -11.04 -24.05 -4.21
CA GLU A 209 -11.21 -25.06 -3.17
C GLU A 209 -12.14 -24.59 -2.05
N VAL A 210 -11.92 -23.38 -1.53
CA VAL A 210 -12.62 -22.84 -0.35
C VAL A 210 -14.01 -22.29 -0.68
N ASP A 211 -14.16 -21.66 -1.86
CA ASP A 211 -15.39 -20.97 -2.25
C ASP A 211 -15.62 -21.07 -3.76
N PRO A 212 -15.87 -22.29 -4.30
CA PRO A 212 -15.99 -22.53 -5.74
C PRO A 212 -17.06 -21.65 -6.41
N ASP A 213 -18.14 -21.35 -5.69
CA ASP A 213 -19.28 -20.57 -6.19
C ASP A 213 -19.17 -19.06 -5.89
N ARG A 214 -18.07 -18.61 -5.27
CA ARG A 214 -17.81 -17.19 -4.96
C ARG A 214 -18.89 -16.56 -4.07
N MET A 215 -19.35 -17.32 -3.08
CA MET A 215 -20.45 -16.94 -2.20
C MET A 215 -20.01 -16.28 -0.89
N THR A 216 -18.81 -16.54 -0.39
CA THR A 216 -18.39 -16.14 0.97
C THR A 216 -17.12 -15.28 1.00
N THR A 217 -16.25 -15.42 0.00
CA THR A 217 -14.91 -14.79 -0.02
C THR A 217 -14.89 -13.34 -0.52
N HIS A 218 -16.04 -12.72 -0.72
CA HIS A 218 -16.16 -11.32 -1.17
C HIS A 218 -15.53 -10.31 -0.19
N ILE A 219 -15.55 -10.64 1.11
CA ILE A 219 -14.98 -9.84 2.21
C ILE A 219 -13.46 -9.65 2.10
N ILE A 220 -12.78 -10.46 1.28
CA ILE A 220 -11.34 -10.32 1.05
C ILE A 220 -11.05 -9.05 0.24
N PHE A 221 -11.90 -8.75 -0.74
CA PHE A 221 -11.64 -7.71 -1.75
C PHE A 221 -12.20 -6.35 -1.34
N ALA A 222 -13.45 -6.32 -0.86
CA ALA A 222 -14.12 -5.10 -0.44
C ALA A 222 -14.65 -5.24 0.99
N THR A 223 -15.05 -4.11 1.57
CA THR A 223 -15.58 -4.07 2.92
C THR A 223 -17.07 -4.37 2.93
N PHE A 224 -17.51 -5.06 3.97
CA PHE A 224 -18.91 -5.40 4.22
C PHE A 224 -19.18 -5.25 5.72
N PRO A 225 -20.37 -4.74 6.09
CA PRO A 225 -20.67 -4.43 7.47
C PRO A 225 -20.90 -5.69 8.29
N HIS A 226 -20.67 -5.57 9.58
CA HIS A 226 -21.06 -6.59 10.55
C HIS A 226 -22.59 -6.82 10.48
N GLU A 227 -23.01 -8.08 10.60
CA GLU A 227 -24.42 -8.49 10.41
C GLU A 227 -25.43 -7.73 11.28
N ASN A 228 -25.02 -7.38 12.50
CA ASN A 228 -25.85 -6.68 13.48
C ASN A 228 -25.77 -5.14 13.41
N VAL A 229 -25.13 -4.57 12.38
CA VAL A 229 -24.89 -3.12 12.27
C VAL A 229 -25.54 -2.57 11.01
N GLY A 230 -26.46 -1.61 11.18
CA GLY A 230 -27.14 -0.94 10.08
C GLY A 230 -26.29 0.14 9.40
N ASN A 231 -26.60 0.44 8.13
CA ASN A 231 -25.83 1.36 7.28
C ASN A 231 -25.61 2.76 7.88
N PHE A 232 -26.51 3.25 8.73
CA PHE A 232 -26.31 4.53 9.42
C PHE A 232 -25.10 4.49 10.37
N THR A 233 -25.01 3.45 11.22
CA THR A 233 -23.87 3.26 12.12
C THR A 233 -22.59 2.99 11.35
N CYS A 234 -22.68 2.25 10.23
CA CYS A 234 -21.54 2.06 9.34
C CYS A 234 -21.06 3.38 8.73
N PHE A 235 -21.98 4.23 8.28
CA PHE A 235 -21.67 5.57 7.79
C PHE A 235 -20.95 6.40 8.85
N LEU A 236 -21.46 6.42 10.09
CA LEU A 236 -20.80 7.12 11.20
C LEU A 236 -19.40 6.57 11.48
N THR A 237 -19.24 5.24 11.44
CA THR A 237 -17.93 4.59 11.65
C THR A 237 -16.92 5.03 10.60
N GLU A 238 -17.26 4.92 9.31
CA GLU A 238 -16.40 5.32 8.19
C GLU A 238 -16.12 6.83 8.19
N PHE A 239 -17.13 7.65 8.52
CA PHE A 239 -16.99 9.10 8.64
C PHE A 239 -15.99 9.48 9.74
N VAL A 240 -16.17 8.96 10.97
CA VAL A 240 -15.31 9.29 12.12
C VAL A 240 -13.89 8.76 11.90
N ALA A 241 -13.76 7.52 11.43
CA ALA A 241 -12.45 6.93 11.18
C ALA A 241 -11.67 7.69 10.09
N THR A 242 -12.35 8.12 9.02
CA THR A 242 -11.68 8.91 7.96
C THR A 242 -11.37 10.33 8.43
N ALA A 243 -12.22 10.92 9.29
CA ALA A 243 -11.93 12.22 9.90
C ALA A 243 -10.65 12.15 10.76
N LEU A 244 -10.49 11.10 11.57
CA LEU A 244 -9.28 10.85 12.35
C LEU A 244 -8.06 10.58 11.47
N LEU A 245 -8.23 9.84 10.37
CA LEU A 245 -7.17 9.61 9.40
C LEU A 245 -6.66 10.92 8.81
N ILE A 246 -7.54 11.77 8.29
CA ILE A 246 -7.13 13.04 7.67
C ILE A 246 -6.57 14.01 8.71
N LEU A 247 -7.20 14.13 9.88
CA LEU A 247 -6.69 14.95 10.97
C LEU A 247 -5.26 14.53 11.36
N GLY A 248 -5.03 13.22 11.51
CA GLY A 248 -3.71 12.67 11.82
C GLY A 248 -2.70 12.92 10.70
N ILE A 249 -3.07 12.71 9.43
CA ILE A 249 -2.20 12.99 8.28
C ILE A 249 -1.78 14.47 8.26
N LEU A 250 -2.71 15.40 8.42
CA LEU A 250 -2.39 16.83 8.46
C LEU A 250 -1.49 17.16 9.64
N ALA A 251 -1.77 16.61 10.83
CA ALA A 251 -0.94 16.80 12.02
C ALA A 251 0.50 16.29 11.86
N LEU A 252 0.69 15.18 11.13
CA LEU A 252 2.00 14.59 10.84
C LEU A 252 2.77 15.36 9.76
N LEU A 253 2.06 16.00 8.84
CA LEU A 253 2.65 16.78 7.74
C LEU A 253 2.95 18.23 8.13
N ASP A 254 2.22 18.81 9.09
CA ASP A 254 2.38 20.20 9.50
C ASP A 254 3.72 20.43 10.21
N GLN A 255 4.58 21.24 9.58
CA GLN A 255 5.90 21.59 10.10
C GLN A 255 5.85 22.60 11.25
N HIS A 256 4.73 23.33 11.41
CA HIS A 256 4.55 24.31 12.48
C HIS A 256 4.03 23.68 13.77
N ASN A 257 3.57 22.43 13.70
CA ASN A 257 3.22 21.61 14.86
C ASN A 257 4.52 21.03 15.48
N ARG A 258 4.51 19.76 15.89
CA ARG A 258 5.72 19.04 16.30
C ARG A 258 6.25 18.23 15.10
N PRO A 259 7.24 18.74 14.34
CA PRO A 259 7.70 18.07 13.14
C PRO A 259 8.35 16.73 13.47
N ILE A 260 7.90 15.67 12.81
CA ILE A 260 8.45 14.31 12.96
C ILE A 260 9.57 14.00 11.96
N GLY A 261 9.80 14.88 10.99
CA GLY A 261 10.76 14.70 9.89
C GLY A 261 10.17 13.95 8.69
N LYS A 262 10.55 14.37 7.48
CA LYS A 262 9.97 13.88 6.21
C LYS A 262 10.09 12.35 6.04
N HIS A 263 11.20 11.76 6.50
CA HIS A 263 11.44 10.31 6.41
C HIS A 263 10.60 9.49 7.40
N ALA A 264 10.10 10.10 8.47
CA ALA A 264 9.26 9.43 9.47
C ALA A 264 7.76 9.50 9.13
N VAL A 265 7.35 10.36 8.18
CA VAL A 265 5.94 10.50 7.78
C VAL A 265 5.36 9.17 7.27
N PRO A 266 5.99 8.44 6.32
CA PRO A 266 5.42 7.19 5.82
C PRO A 266 5.15 6.13 6.91
N PRO A 267 6.10 5.79 7.81
CA PRO A 267 5.81 4.82 8.87
C PRO A 267 4.83 5.36 9.91
N ALA A 268 4.80 6.68 10.18
CA ALA A 268 3.83 7.26 11.11
C ALA A 268 2.39 7.21 10.56
N VAL A 269 2.19 7.46 9.27
CA VAL A 269 0.88 7.28 8.62
C VAL A 269 0.48 5.80 8.62
N GLY A 270 1.43 4.88 8.41
CA GLY A 270 1.17 3.45 8.55
C GLY A 270 0.70 3.06 9.95
N ALA A 271 1.38 3.56 11.00
CA ALA A 271 0.97 3.35 12.39
C ALA A 271 -0.42 3.94 12.70
N LEU A 272 -0.74 5.11 12.14
CA LEU A 272 -2.06 5.74 12.24
C LEU A 272 -3.14 4.83 11.64
N VAL A 273 -2.93 4.32 10.42
CA VAL A 273 -3.88 3.40 9.76
C VAL A 273 -4.08 2.13 10.59
N SER A 274 -2.99 1.50 11.07
CA SER A 274 -3.09 0.31 11.95
C SER A 274 -3.90 0.60 13.21
N THR A 275 -3.67 1.75 13.84
CA THR A 275 -4.35 2.16 15.06
C THR A 275 -5.85 2.34 14.83
N ILE A 276 -6.22 3.00 13.72
CA ILE A 276 -7.63 3.19 13.33
C ILE A 276 -8.27 1.82 13.02
N ALA A 277 -7.57 0.93 12.32
CA ALA A 277 -8.04 -0.44 12.05
C ALA A 277 -8.34 -1.19 13.33
N MET A 278 -7.39 -1.23 14.27
CA MET A 278 -7.58 -1.92 15.55
C MET A 278 -8.70 -1.31 16.41
N GLY A 279 -8.97 -0.01 16.29
CA GLY A 279 -9.99 0.69 17.07
C GLY A 279 -11.41 0.70 16.48
N PHE A 280 -11.55 0.69 15.15
CA PHE A 280 -12.82 1.01 14.48
C PHE A 280 -13.31 -0.02 13.47
N ALA A 281 -12.52 -1.04 13.09
CA ALA A 281 -12.88 -1.90 11.98
C ALA A 281 -14.02 -2.90 12.25
N MET A 282 -14.40 -3.17 13.51
CA MET A 282 -15.40 -4.20 13.84
C MET A 282 -16.74 -3.99 13.12
N ASN A 283 -17.18 -2.74 12.95
CA ASN A 283 -18.50 -2.46 12.36
C ASN A 283 -18.52 -2.61 10.84
N THR A 284 -17.42 -2.31 10.15
CA THR A 284 -17.42 -2.09 8.69
C THR A 284 -16.30 -2.80 7.94
N GLY A 285 -15.30 -3.36 8.63
CA GLY A 285 -14.06 -3.81 8.00
C GLY A 285 -13.09 -2.67 7.65
N LEU A 286 -13.44 -1.42 8.00
CA LEU A 286 -12.68 -0.19 7.81
C LEU A 286 -12.26 0.08 6.36
N ALA A 287 -13.15 0.69 5.57
CA ALA A 287 -12.81 1.11 4.23
C ALA A 287 -11.87 2.31 4.23
N ILE A 288 -12.27 3.43 4.85
CA ILE A 288 -11.60 4.75 4.98
C ILE A 288 -11.00 5.35 3.69
N ASN A 289 -11.16 4.64 2.57
CA ASN A 289 -10.57 4.90 1.28
C ASN A 289 -11.54 4.37 0.20
N PRO A 290 -12.20 5.27 -0.55
CA PRO A 290 -13.13 4.88 -1.60
C PRO A 290 -12.52 4.00 -2.70
N ALA A 291 -11.25 4.20 -3.06
CA ALA A 291 -10.60 3.40 -4.11
C ALA A 291 -10.30 1.96 -3.62
N ARG A 292 -9.92 1.82 -2.35
CA ARG A 292 -9.67 0.54 -1.68
C ARG A 292 -10.91 -0.36 -1.61
N ASP A 293 -12.10 0.23 -1.68
CA ASP A 293 -13.36 -0.51 -1.72
C ASP A 293 -13.90 -0.65 -3.14
N LEU A 294 -14.08 0.47 -3.85
CA LEU A 294 -14.74 0.48 -5.16
C LEU A 294 -13.95 -0.30 -6.23
N GLY A 295 -12.62 -0.16 -6.28
CA GLY A 295 -11.79 -0.85 -7.28
C GLY A 295 -11.93 -2.37 -7.22
N PRO A 296 -11.63 -3.01 -6.06
CA PRO A 296 -11.83 -4.43 -5.88
C PRO A 296 -13.30 -4.87 -5.99
N ARG A 297 -14.26 -4.03 -5.59
CA ARG A 297 -15.69 -4.31 -5.76
C ARG A 297 -16.11 -4.39 -7.23
N LEU A 298 -15.55 -3.52 -8.08
CA LEU A 298 -15.73 -3.60 -9.53
C LEU A 298 -15.08 -4.86 -10.11
N PHE A 299 -13.89 -5.24 -9.63
CA PHE A 299 -13.23 -6.49 -10.03
C PHE A 299 -14.09 -7.73 -9.75
N MET A 300 -14.77 -7.76 -8.60
CA MET A 300 -15.65 -8.89 -8.25
C MET A 300 -16.80 -9.12 -9.24
N LEU A 301 -17.23 -8.09 -10.00
CA LEU A 301 -18.26 -8.24 -11.03
C LEU A 301 -17.86 -9.22 -12.13
N CYS A 302 -16.59 -9.19 -12.55
CA CYS A 302 -16.09 -10.03 -13.64
C CYS A 302 -15.41 -11.32 -13.14
N ALA A 303 -15.14 -11.44 -11.84
CA ALA A 303 -14.37 -12.56 -11.27
C ALA A 303 -15.21 -13.69 -10.66
N GLY A 304 -16.55 -13.64 -10.83
CA GLY A 304 -17.48 -14.70 -10.47
C GLY A 304 -18.43 -14.38 -9.31
N TRP A 305 -18.11 -13.40 -8.46
CA TRP A 305 -19.00 -12.99 -7.36
C TRP A 305 -20.28 -12.28 -7.87
N GLY A 306 -20.22 -11.67 -9.05
CA GLY A 306 -21.37 -11.07 -9.74
C GLY A 306 -21.86 -9.75 -9.12
N SER A 307 -23.00 -9.26 -9.60
CA SER A 307 -23.56 -7.94 -9.22
C SER A 307 -24.01 -7.84 -7.77
N ARG A 308 -24.19 -8.98 -7.08
CA ARG A 308 -24.65 -9.01 -5.68
C ARG A 308 -23.74 -8.23 -4.74
N VAL A 309 -22.45 -8.09 -5.05
CA VAL A 309 -21.50 -7.30 -4.25
C VAL A 309 -21.89 -5.82 -4.13
N PHE A 310 -22.82 -5.32 -4.94
CA PHE A 310 -23.41 -3.99 -4.82
C PHE A 310 -24.78 -3.97 -4.12
N SER A 311 -25.47 -5.11 -4.01
CA SER A 311 -26.79 -5.19 -3.34
C SER A 311 -26.74 -5.77 -1.92
N LEU A 312 -25.64 -6.45 -1.55
CA LEU A 312 -25.43 -6.99 -0.21
C LEU A 312 -25.55 -5.92 0.88
N ASN A 313 -26.03 -6.35 2.06
CA ASN A 313 -26.19 -5.53 3.27
C ASN A 313 -26.94 -4.21 3.00
N HIS A 314 -28.13 -4.31 2.38
CA HIS A 314 -28.98 -3.16 2.05
C HIS A 314 -28.25 -2.11 1.20
N TYR A 315 -27.57 -2.55 0.14
CA TYR A 315 -26.79 -1.69 -0.75
C TYR A 315 -25.67 -0.93 -0.03
N TYR A 316 -24.89 -1.61 0.80
CA TYR A 316 -23.82 -0.99 1.60
C TYR A 316 -22.75 -0.24 0.77
N PHE A 317 -22.53 -0.61 -0.49
CA PHE A 317 -21.41 -0.15 -1.33
C PHE A 317 -21.21 1.38 -1.40
N TRP A 318 -22.26 2.18 -1.22
CA TRP A 318 -22.14 3.64 -1.27
C TRP A 318 -21.52 4.22 0.01
N VAL A 319 -21.61 3.51 1.14
CA VAL A 319 -21.08 3.99 2.44
C VAL A 319 -19.56 4.14 2.39
N PRO A 320 -18.75 3.15 1.95
CA PRO A 320 -17.30 3.29 1.74
C PRO A 320 -16.86 4.38 0.77
N ILE A 321 -17.79 4.97 0.00
CA ILE A 321 -17.50 6.02 -0.97
C ILE A 321 -17.81 7.38 -0.36
N VAL A 322 -19.03 7.56 0.12
CA VAL A 322 -19.54 8.86 0.55
C VAL A 322 -19.03 9.21 1.96
N ALA A 323 -19.09 8.27 2.90
CA ALA A 323 -18.71 8.53 4.28
C ALA A 323 -17.24 8.94 4.43
N PRO A 324 -16.26 8.28 3.77
CA PRO A 324 -14.88 8.73 3.83
C PRO A 324 -14.63 10.12 3.24
N ILE A 325 -15.28 10.48 2.12
CA ILE A 325 -15.10 11.82 1.53
C ILE A 325 -15.62 12.90 2.49
N MET A 326 -16.80 12.69 3.08
CA MET A 326 -17.38 13.63 4.05
C MET A 326 -16.57 13.67 5.35
N GLY A 327 -16.14 12.51 5.84
CA GLY A 327 -15.29 12.38 7.02
C GLY A 327 -13.96 13.09 6.83
N GLY A 328 -13.32 12.92 5.68
CA GLY A 328 -12.07 13.59 5.36
C GLY A 328 -12.20 15.11 5.34
N ALA A 329 -13.25 15.64 4.69
CA ALA A 329 -13.54 17.07 4.70
C ALA A 329 -13.74 17.60 6.13
N ALA A 330 -14.47 16.88 6.97
CA ALA A 330 -14.67 17.24 8.37
C ALA A 330 -13.37 17.20 9.18
N GLY A 331 -12.57 16.14 9.05
CA GLY A 331 -11.28 16.01 9.73
C GLY A 331 -10.30 17.12 9.35
N GLY A 332 -10.22 17.45 8.06
CA GLY A 332 -9.40 18.56 7.57
C GLY A 332 -9.85 19.91 8.11
N PHE A 333 -11.16 20.17 8.10
CA PHE A 333 -11.74 21.39 8.69
C PHE A 333 -11.44 21.50 10.19
N VAL A 334 -11.66 20.43 10.95
CA VAL A 334 -11.40 20.39 12.40
C VAL A 334 -9.93 20.67 12.70
N TYR A 335 -9.00 20.05 11.96
CA TYR A 335 -7.56 20.28 12.16
C TYR A 335 -7.17 21.74 11.91
N GLU A 336 -7.59 22.31 10.78
CA GLU A 336 -7.26 23.70 10.43
C GLU A 336 -7.83 24.68 11.46
N VAL A 337 -9.09 24.53 11.84
CA VAL A 337 -9.77 25.48 12.74
C VAL A 337 -9.21 25.38 14.16
N LEU A 338 -9.02 24.17 14.68
CA LEU A 338 -8.63 24.00 16.09
C LEU A 338 -7.12 24.05 16.31
N ILE A 339 -6.30 23.61 15.35
CA ILE A 339 -4.84 23.52 15.50
C ILE A 339 -4.13 24.42 14.51
N GLY A 340 -4.28 24.16 13.20
CA GLY A 340 -3.50 24.81 12.14
C GLY A 340 -3.60 26.35 12.17
N TYR A 341 -4.74 26.89 12.63
CA TYR A 341 -4.96 28.33 12.70
C TYR A 341 -4.33 29.04 13.89
N HIS A 342 -3.88 28.29 14.88
CA HIS A 342 -3.36 28.81 16.13
C HIS A 342 -1.83 28.79 16.20
N HIS A 343 -1.13 28.40 15.13
CA HIS A 343 0.32 28.53 15.05
C HIS A 343 0.74 30.02 14.94
N PRO A 344 1.75 30.45 15.71
CA PRO A 344 2.12 31.87 15.88
C PRO A 344 2.73 32.53 14.63
N GLU A 345 3.08 31.76 13.60
CA GLU A 345 3.65 32.24 12.35
C GLU A 345 2.68 32.02 11.19
N LYS A 346 2.02 33.08 10.71
CA LYS A 346 1.22 33.01 9.48
C LYS A 346 1.51 34.19 8.57
N ASN A 347 2.35 33.96 7.58
CA ASN A 347 2.07 34.45 6.24
C ASN A 347 1.73 33.24 5.38
N ARG A 348 0.44 33.10 5.04
CA ARG A 348 -0.04 32.06 4.12
C ARG A 348 0.48 32.36 2.71
N GLY A 349 1.41 31.53 2.25
CA GLY A 349 1.69 31.28 0.83
C GLY A 349 2.00 29.79 0.68
N PRO A 350 1.84 29.18 -0.51
CA PRO A 350 2.27 27.81 -0.71
C PRO A 350 3.77 27.75 -0.44
N HIS A 351 4.18 27.10 0.67
CA HIS A 351 5.60 26.79 0.85
C HIS A 351 6.02 25.96 -0.36
N PRO A 352 7.02 26.41 -1.14
CA PRO A 352 7.43 25.71 -2.36
C PRO A 352 7.89 24.27 -2.09
N GLU A 353 8.23 23.97 -0.84
CA GLU A 353 8.78 22.71 -0.37
C GLU A 353 7.74 21.62 -0.08
N TYR A 354 6.44 21.98 -0.05
CA TYR A 354 5.33 21.07 0.24
C TYR A 354 4.22 21.15 -0.82
N ARG A 355 4.56 21.55 -2.05
CA ARG A 355 3.72 21.24 -3.20
C ARG A 355 3.81 19.74 -3.42
N PHE A 356 2.70 19.04 -3.19
CA PHE A 356 2.51 17.64 -3.60
C PHE A 356 2.82 17.46 -5.10
#